data_AF-A0A6C0BRR3-F1
#
_entry.id   AF-A0A6C0BRR3-F1
#
_cell.length_a   1.000
_cell.length_b   1.000
_cell.length_c   1.000
_cell.angle_alpha   90.00
_cell.angle_beta   90.00
_cell.angle_gamma   90.00
#
_symmetry.space_group_name_H-M   'P 1'
#
loop_
_entity.id
_entity.type
_entity.pdbx_description
1 polymer ?
#
loop_
_entity_poly.entity_id
_entity_poly.type
_entity_poly.pdbx_seq_one_letter_code
_entity_poly.pdbx_strand_id
1 'polypeptide(L)'
;MFTEFLYLKDELISSFIISLLFDNDIDEPILYISELYHSKLYQDVYDIIWQTYFDFYYITNPDLVGLINNTIENDIKNKSIQNIHSIIKHLFKRDKSIPVFLLHQHIKIYGTKNKFTAFRGKKPAFLEKYNCISHKILQSIDKFNWNNVTHFISAINIEDIDIIFSDTMAYLNDKKKYITLDLNINYTNKKHILLSLITINFCKNISDKKSVTCDFDIDYTPPNYDVIPRKLLHHNRKITIHNELIGAFELYRHTITRKELVDLLWYNWEYLCKDCPIWKERFYEYNVTFDDEKKKPIFINDDLLEDFYEKYNLEPDEQGSDVIDPSHIELTDITSKNLLTKILEKLHSTSVEIPNSMIEFLSDFETKNINKFII
;
A
#
# COMPACT_ATOMS: atom_id res chain seq x y z
N MET A 1 -12.58 6.07 6.25
CA MET A 1 -13.56 5.01 5.94
C MET A 1 -13.32 3.84 6.86
N PHE A 2 -14.37 3.26 7.41
CA PHE A 2 -14.31 2.08 8.27
C PHE A 2 -14.49 0.76 7.50
N THR A 3 -13.83 -0.29 7.98
CA THR A 3 -13.95 -1.68 7.51
C THR A 3 -15.18 -2.40 8.09
N GLU A 4 -15.33 -3.68 7.79
CA GLU A 4 -16.41 -4.53 8.32
C GLU A 4 -16.51 -4.43 9.83
N PHE A 5 -15.40 -4.68 10.54
CA PHE A 5 -15.38 -4.63 12.01
C PHE A 5 -15.01 -3.26 12.55
N LEU A 6 -15.13 -2.20 11.75
CA LEU A 6 -14.98 -0.79 12.14
C LEU A 6 -13.54 -0.32 12.43
N TYR A 7 -12.55 -0.84 11.70
CA TYR A 7 -11.18 -0.30 11.69
C TYR A 7 -11.02 0.80 10.63
N LEU A 8 -10.12 1.75 10.87
CA LEU A 8 -9.71 2.70 9.84
C LEU A 8 -8.89 1.98 8.75
N LYS A 9 -9.34 2.07 7.49
CA LYS A 9 -8.71 1.36 6.35
C LYS A 9 -7.22 1.71 6.18
N ASP A 10 -6.89 2.99 6.25
CA ASP A 10 -5.54 3.53 6.09
C ASP A 10 -4.59 3.06 7.21
N GLU A 11 -5.10 2.88 8.42
CA GLU A 11 -4.32 2.34 9.54
C GLU A 11 -4.05 0.84 9.41
N LEU A 12 -5.02 0.07 8.91
CA LEU A 12 -4.78 -1.35 8.58
C LEU A 12 -3.74 -1.49 7.47
N ILE A 13 -3.83 -0.66 6.43
CA ILE A 13 -2.85 -0.64 5.32
C ILE A 13 -1.44 -0.33 5.85
N SER A 14 -1.32 0.70 6.69
CA SER A 14 -0.04 1.11 7.26
C SER A 14 0.53 0.05 8.23
N SER A 15 -0.33 -0.55 9.06
CA SER A 15 0.04 -1.62 9.99
C SER A 15 0.47 -2.89 9.24
N PHE A 16 -0.22 -3.24 8.14
CA PHE A 16 0.17 -4.33 7.25
C PHE A 16 1.57 -4.13 6.65
N ILE A 17 1.86 -2.94 6.12
CA ILE A 17 3.21 -2.65 5.58
C ILE A 17 4.25 -2.80 6.67
N ILE A 18 4.05 -2.14 7.82
CA ILE A 18 5.05 -2.14 8.89
C ILE A 18 5.30 -3.54 9.44
N SER A 19 4.25 -4.31 9.69
CA SER A 19 4.40 -5.65 10.24
C SER A 19 5.11 -6.61 9.30
N LEU A 20 4.88 -6.50 7.99
CA LEU A 20 5.63 -7.27 6.98
C LEU A 20 7.13 -6.91 6.94
N LEU A 21 7.48 -5.68 7.31
CA LEU A 21 8.85 -5.17 7.27
C LEU A 21 9.64 -5.42 8.55
N PHE A 22 9.01 -5.24 9.71
CA PHE A 22 9.70 -5.17 11.00
C PHE A 22 9.44 -6.34 11.92
N ASP A 23 8.26 -6.95 11.84
CA ASP A 23 7.83 -7.96 12.81
C ASP A 23 8.38 -9.34 12.48
N ASN A 24 8.50 -10.14 13.54
CA ASN A 24 8.95 -11.54 13.46
C ASN A 24 7.77 -12.51 13.40
N ASP A 25 6.56 -12.00 13.59
CA ASP A 25 5.31 -12.75 13.57
C ASP A 25 4.56 -12.54 12.25
N ILE A 26 4.17 -13.64 11.61
CA ILE A 26 3.40 -13.61 10.36
C ILE A 26 1.91 -13.40 10.62
N ASP A 27 1.42 -13.68 11.83
CA ASP A 27 0.00 -13.61 12.15
C ASP A 27 -0.52 -12.17 12.03
N GLU A 28 0.26 -11.18 12.45
CA GLU A 28 -0.10 -9.76 12.33
C GLU A 28 -0.40 -9.30 10.89
N PRO A 29 0.54 -9.39 9.92
CA PRO A 29 0.25 -9.00 8.54
C PRO A 29 -0.89 -9.82 7.92
N ILE A 30 -1.06 -11.08 8.34
CA ILE A 30 -2.20 -11.91 7.94
C ILE A 30 -3.51 -11.36 8.50
N LEU A 31 -3.58 -10.98 9.76
CA LEU A 31 -4.78 -10.40 10.38
C LEU A 31 -5.17 -9.08 9.70
N TYR A 32 -4.22 -8.15 9.52
CA TYR A 32 -4.50 -6.85 8.89
C TYR A 32 -5.04 -7.01 7.46
N ILE A 33 -4.40 -7.84 6.62
CA ILE A 33 -4.86 -8.04 5.24
C ILE A 33 -6.18 -8.81 5.18
N SER A 34 -6.43 -9.69 6.15
CA SER A 34 -7.68 -10.46 6.21
C SER A 34 -8.88 -9.58 6.52
N GLU A 35 -8.74 -8.60 7.42
CA GLU A 35 -9.82 -7.64 7.71
C GLU A 35 -10.19 -6.82 6.46
N LEU A 36 -9.20 -6.35 5.71
CA LEU A 36 -9.42 -5.67 4.44
C LEU A 36 -10.13 -6.59 3.43
N TYR A 37 -9.75 -7.87 3.38
CA TYR A 37 -10.33 -8.85 2.48
C TYR A 37 -11.80 -9.17 2.81
N HIS A 38 -12.14 -9.39 4.10
CA HIS A 38 -13.52 -9.65 4.54
C HIS A 38 -14.43 -8.45 4.35
N SER A 39 -13.87 -7.26 4.48
CA SER A 39 -14.52 -6.00 4.10
C SER A 39 -14.82 -5.86 2.60
N LYS A 40 -14.44 -6.87 1.79
CA LYS A 40 -14.56 -6.91 0.33
C LYS A 40 -13.76 -5.81 -0.38
N LEU A 41 -12.73 -5.27 0.27
CA LEU A 41 -11.82 -4.26 -0.28
C LEU A 41 -10.78 -4.93 -1.20
N TYR A 42 -11.22 -5.78 -2.13
CA TYR A 42 -10.33 -6.65 -2.91
C TYR A 42 -9.30 -5.87 -3.73
N GLN A 43 -9.71 -4.76 -4.36
CA GLN A 43 -8.77 -3.96 -5.14
C GLN A 43 -7.72 -3.28 -4.24
N ASP A 44 -8.12 -2.77 -3.08
CA ASP A 44 -7.16 -2.22 -2.10
C ASP A 44 -6.18 -3.31 -1.63
N VAL A 45 -6.65 -4.55 -1.40
CA VAL A 45 -5.80 -5.71 -1.06
C VAL A 45 -4.80 -6.02 -2.17
N TYR A 46 -5.24 -6.08 -3.43
CA TYR A 46 -4.33 -6.35 -4.55
C TYR A 46 -3.31 -5.23 -4.74
N ASP A 47 -3.75 -3.98 -4.67
CA ASP A 47 -2.88 -2.82 -4.87
C ASP A 47 -1.86 -2.67 -3.75
N ILE A 48 -2.23 -2.96 -2.48
CA ILE A 48 -1.26 -2.89 -1.38
C ILE A 48 -0.25 -4.03 -1.42
N ILE A 49 -0.64 -5.23 -1.85
CA ILE A 49 0.30 -6.34 -2.07
C ILE A 49 1.32 -5.94 -3.14
N TRP A 50 0.86 -5.41 -4.27
CA TRP A 50 1.76 -4.98 -5.35
C TRP A 50 2.64 -3.81 -4.94
N GLN A 51 2.07 -2.80 -4.27
CA GLN A 51 2.83 -1.67 -3.77
C GLN A 51 3.95 -2.14 -2.84
N THR A 52 3.61 -2.92 -1.81
CA THR A 52 4.61 -3.44 -0.85
C THR A 52 5.64 -4.33 -1.54
N TYR A 53 5.21 -5.18 -2.49
CA TYR A 53 6.13 -6.02 -3.27
C TYR A 53 7.12 -5.19 -4.09
N PHE A 54 6.65 -4.20 -4.85
CA PHE A 54 7.53 -3.38 -5.68
C PHE A 54 8.43 -2.48 -4.85
N ASP A 55 7.90 -1.88 -3.79
CA ASP A 55 8.63 -0.99 -2.88
C ASP A 55 9.79 -1.74 -2.19
N PHE A 56 9.53 -2.97 -1.73
CA PHE A 56 10.43 -3.65 -0.79
C PHE A 56 11.02 -4.97 -1.26
N TYR A 57 10.48 -5.65 -2.27
CA TYR A 57 10.88 -7.04 -2.58
C TYR A 57 11.31 -7.26 -4.01
N TYR A 58 10.94 -6.38 -4.94
CA TYR A 58 11.12 -6.63 -6.36
C TYR A 58 12.58 -6.74 -6.79
N ILE A 59 13.49 -5.89 -6.27
CA ILE A 59 14.90 -5.92 -6.67
C ILE A 59 15.56 -7.25 -6.28
N THR A 60 15.23 -7.75 -5.09
CA THR A 60 15.80 -8.97 -4.51
C THR A 60 15.09 -10.24 -5.01
N ASN A 61 13.82 -10.15 -5.39
CA ASN A 61 12.97 -11.30 -5.73
C ASN A 61 12.11 -11.05 -6.98
N PRO A 62 12.68 -10.68 -8.14
CA PRO A 62 11.92 -10.32 -9.35
C PRO A 62 11.14 -11.50 -9.96
N ASP A 63 11.54 -12.73 -9.67
CA ASP A 63 10.87 -13.96 -10.11
C ASP A 63 9.49 -14.16 -9.47
N LEU A 64 9.21 -13.49 -8.34
CA LEU A 64 7.90 -13.56 -7.68
C LEU A 64 6.78 -12.84 -8.43
N VAL A 65 7.08 -11.99 -9.43
CA VAL A 65 6.05 -11.30 -10.23
C VAL A 65 5.02 -12.30 -10.79
N GLY A 66 5.50 -13.38 -11.42
CA GLY A 66 4.62 -14.39 -12.01
C GLY A 66 3.78 -15.11 -10.97
N LEU A 67 4.37 -15.45 -9.82
CA LEU A 67 3.67 -16.10 -8.71
C LEU A 67 2.56 -15.21 -8.16
N ILE A 68 2.86 -13.94 -7.86
CA ILE A 68 1.90 -12.99 -7.31
C ILE A 68 0.78 -12.74 -8.31
N ASN A 69 1.11 -12.49 -9.59
CA ASN A 69 0.12 -12.23 -10.63
C ASN A 69 -0.85 -13.42 -10.81
N ASN A 70 -0.32 -14.63 -10.96
CA ASN A 70 -1.14 -15.83 -11.13
C ASN A 70 -2.02 -16.10 -9.90
N THR A 71 -1.49 -15.84 -8.69
CA THR A 71 -2.22 -16.05 -7.44
C THR A 71 -3.36 -15.04 -7.28
N ILE A 72 -3.14 -13.78 -7.63
CA ILE A 72 -4.18 -12.74 -7.67
C ILE A 72 -5.23 -13.05 -8.75
N GLU A 73 -4.83 -13.47 -9.96
CA GLU A 73 -5.77 -13.86 -11.01
C GLU A 73 -6.66 -15.03 -10.59
N ASN A 74 -6.11 -15.99 -9.85
CA ASN A 74 -6.88 -17.07 -9.25
C ASN A 74 -7.87 -16.54 -8.20
N ASP A 75 -7.41 -15.65 -7.31
CA ASP A 75 -8.26 -15.03 -6.29
C ASP A 75 -9.40 -14.21 -6.89
N ILE A 76 -9.17 -13.48 -7.98
CA ILE A 76 -10.22 -12.73 -8.68
C ILE A 76 -11.36 -13.65 -9.12
N LYS A 77 -11.03 -14.87 -9.56
CA LYS A 77 -12.01 -15.86 -10.04
C LYS A 77 -12.71 -16.59 -8.89
N ASN A 78 -11.99 -16.94 -7.83
CA ASN A 78 -12.48 -17.88 -6.81
C ASN A 78 -12.75 -17.26 -5.42
N LYS A 79 -12.31 -16.02 -5.19
CA LYS A 79 -12.44 -15.29 -3.92
C LYS A 79 -12.00 -16.13 -2.71
N SER A 80 -10.75 -16.58 -2.76
CA SER A 80 -10.14 -17.40 -1.71
C SER A 80 -9.07 -16.61 -0.97
N ILE A 81 -9.35 -16.24 0.28
CA ILE A 81 -8.39 -15.58 1.17
C ILE A 81 -7.07 -16.34 1.33
N GLN A 82 -7.09 -17.67 1.15
CA GLN A 82 -5.89 -18.50 1.20
C GLN A 82 -4.87 -18.15 0.10
N ASN A 83 -5.34 -17.66 -1.06
CA ASN A 83 -4.46 -17.14 -2.10
C ASN A 83 -3.70 -15.90 -1.59
N ILE A 84 -4.40 -15.01 -0.89
CA ILE A 84 -3.81 -13.81 -0.28
C ILE A 84 -2.79 -14.20 0.78
N HIS A 85 -3.17 -15.09 1.71
CA HIS A 85 -2.27 -15.58 2.75
C HIS A 85 -1.02 -16.23 2.18
N SER A 86 -1.15 -17.01 1.09
CA SER A 86 -0.01 -17.61 0.39
C SER A 86 0.97 -16.55 -0.10
N ILE A 87 0.50 -15.46 -0.70
CA ILE A 87 1.39 -14.36 -1.13
C ILE A 87 2.14 -13.77 0.07
N ILE A 88 1.44 -13.49 1.17
CA ILE A 88 2.05 -12.91 2.37
C ILE A 88 3.13 -13.84 2.95
N LYS A 89 2.87 -15.15 3.03
CA LYS A 89 3.88 -16.17 3.41
C LYS A 89 5.13 -16.07 2.55
N HIS A 90 4.95 -15.98 1.23
CA HIS A 90 6.08 -15.87 0.30
C HIS A 90 6.87 -14.57 0.48
N LEU A 91 6.23 -13.45 0.80
CA LEU A 91 6.91 -12.17 1.01
C LEU A 91 7.62 -12.10 2.37
N PHE A 92 7.00 -12.62 3.43
CA PHE A 92 7.45 -12.41 4.81
C PHE A 92 8.93 -12.75 5.05
N LYS A 93 9.42 -13.87 4.49
CA LYS A 93 10.79 -14.37 4.67
C LYS A 93 11.78 -13.94 3.61
N ARG A 94 11.36 -13.14 2.62
CA ARG A 94 12.23 -12.73 1.52
C ARG A 94 13.08 -11.54 1.92
N ASP A 95 14.26 -11.50 1.32
CA ASP A 95 15.16 -10.37 1.45
C ASP A 95 14.48 -9.13 0.88
N LYS A 96 14.63 -8.02 1.61
CA LYS A 96 14.01 -6.74 1.29
C LYS A 96 15.04 -5.77 0.70
N SER A 97 14.57 -4.78 -0.02
CA SER A 97 15.34 -3.72 -0.65
C SER A 97 14.57 -2.41 -0.62
N ILE A 98 15.23 -1.30 -0.34
CA ILE A 98 14.61 0.02 -0.18
C ILE A 98 14.65 0.99 -1.39
N PRO A 99 15.48 0.82 -2.45
CA PRO A 99 15.62 1.86 -3.47
C PRO A 99 14.33 2.25 -4.18
N VAL A 100 13.47 1.28 -4.52
CA VAL A 100 12.18 1.57 -5.17
C VAL A 100 11.30 2.37 -4.23
N PHE A 101 11.13 1.90 -2.99
CA PHE A 101 10.37 2.60 -1.95
C PHE A 101 10.79 4.06 -1.82
N LEU A 102 12.08 4.36 -1.68
CA LEU A 102 12.53 5.74 -1.48
C LEU A 102 12.27 6.63 -2.70
N LEU A 103 12.48 6.12 -3.92
CA LEU A 103 12.16 6.86 -5.14
C LEU A 103 10.64 7.06 -5.28
N HIS A 104 9.84 6.07 -4.89
CA HIS A 104 8.38 6.14 -4.91
C HIS A 104 7.86 7.15 -3.87
N GLN A 105 8.41 7.17 -2.65
CA GLN A 105 8.11 8.17 -1.64
C GLN A 105 8.46 9.58 -2.11
N HIS A 106 9.61 9.76 -2.76
CA HIS A 106 9.98 11.03 -3.35
C HIS A 106 8.96 11.49 -4.42
N ILE A 107 8.44 10.58 -5.24
CA ILE A 107 7.34 10.86 -6.19
C ILE A 107 6.06 11.27 -5.46
N LYS A 108 5.63 10.52 -4.42
CA LYS A 108 4.39 10.82 -3.69
C LYS A 108 4.45 12.16 -2.97
N ILE A 109 5.59 12.46 -2.34
CA ILE A 109 5.81 13.69 -1.55
C ILE A 109 5.89 14.94 -2.45
N TYR A 110 6.76 14.91 -3.46
CA TYR A 110 7.04 16.12 -4.24
C TYR A 110 6.28 16.18 -5.56
N GLY A 111 5.95 15.03 -6.15
CA GLY A 111 5.24 14.93 -7.43
C GLY A 111 5.82 15.86 -8.50
N THR A 112 4.94 16.58 -9.19
CA THR A 112 5.29 17.58 -10.20
C THR A 112 5.75 18.92 -9.60
N LYS A 113 5.56 19.13 -8.29
CA LYS A 113 6.01 20.33 -7.57
C LYS A 113 7.52 20.32 -7.34
N ASN A 114 8.18 19.17 -7.53
CA ASN A 114 9.61 19.06 -7.37
C ASN A 114 10.37 19.93 -8.39
N LYS A 115 11.45 20.58 -7.96
CA LYS A 115 12.35 21.29 -8.87
C LYS A 115 13.12 20.28 -9.70
N PHE A 116 13.14 20.45 -11.01
CA PHE A 116 13.96 19.63 -11.92
C PHE A 116 15.09 20.45 -12.55
N THR A 117 16.16 19.78 -12.94
CA THR A 117 17.25 20.39 -13.70
C THR A 117 16.93 20.35 -15.19
N ALA A 118 16.71 21.52 -15.81
CA ALA A 118 16.53 21.60 -17.25
C ALA A 118 17.85 21.27 -17.97
N PHE A 119 17.81 20.32 -18.89
CA PHE A 119 18.95 19.99 -19.74
C PHE A 119 19.13 21.08 -20.80
N ARG A 120 20.29 21.77 -20.78
CA ARG A 120 20.66 22.78 -21.78
C ARG A 120 21.56 22.17 -22.86
N GLY A 121 21.56 22.80 -24.03
CA GLY A 121 22.42 22.41 -25.16
C GLY A 121 21.72 21.53 -26.21
N LYS A 122 22.51 21.00 -27.15
CA LYS A 122 21.99 20.14 -28.22
C LYS A 122 21.46 18.83 -27.62
N LYS A 123 20.28 18.42 -28.10
CA LYS A 123 19.68 17.13 -27.75
C LYS A 123 20.62 15.97 -28.15
N PRO A 124 20.85 14.99 -27.25
CA PRO A 124 21.65 13.81 -27.58
C PRO A 124 21.08 13.03 -28.78
N ALA A 125 21.94 12.67 -29.72
CA ALA A 125 21.52 11.97 -30.95
C ALA A 125 20.88 10.60 -30.68
N PHE A 126 21.29 9.90 -29.60
CA PHE A 126 20.71 8.60 -29.28
C PHE A 126 19.19 8.65 -29.01
N LEU A 127 18.67 9.82 -28.60
CA LEU A 127 17.25 10.00 -28.32
C LEU A 127 16.40 9.93 -29.60
N GLU A 128 16.97 10.18 -30.78
CA GLU A 128 16.24 10.17 -32.05
C GLU A 128 15.62 8.81 -32.39
N LYS A 129 16.06 7.73 -31.74
CA LYS A 129 15.49 6.39 -31.85
C LYS A 129 14.14 6.21 -31.14
N TYR A 130 13.80 7.10 -30.21
CA TYR A 130 12.68 6.95 -29.28
C TYR A 130 11.64 8.05 -29.49
N ASN A 131 10.43 7.86 -28.94
CA ASN A 131 9.39 8.86 -28.98
C ASN A 131 9.79 10.12 -28.18
N CYS A 132 9.41 11.30 -28.68
CA CYS A 132 9.76 12.58 -28.06
C CYS A 132 9.21 12.76 -26.64
N ILE A 133 8.08 12.11 -26.31
CA ILE A 133 7.52 12.13 -24.96
C ILE A 133 8.43 11.44 -23.95
N SER A 134 9.17 10.41 -24.37
CA SER A 134 10.08 9.63 -23.52
C SER A 134 11.41 10.34 -23.27
N HIS A 135 11.79 11.31 -24.11
CA HIS A 135 13.15 11.86 -24.16
C HIS A 135 13.65 12.44 -22.85
N LYS A 136 12.80 13.13 -22.09
CA LYS A 136 13.19 13.73 -20.80
C LYS A 136 13.53 12.66 -19.78
N ILE A 137 12.75 11.57 -19.72
CA ILE A 137 12.99 10.44 -18.82
C ILE A 137 14.27 9.71 -19.26
N LEU A 138 14.38 9.32 -20.53
CA LEU A 138 15.54 8.59 -21.05
C LEU A 138 16.85 9.38 -20.86
N GLN A 139 16.82 10.69 -21.11
CA GLN A 139 17.98 11.56 -20.88
C GLN A 139 18.33 11.68 -19.39
N SER A 140 17.34 11.65 -18.51
CA SER A 140 17.56 11.69 -17.06
C SER A 140 18.16 10.39 -16.54
N ILE A 141 17.71 9.25 -17.08
CA ILE A 141 18.30 7.93 -16.81
C ILE A 141 19.75 7.88 -17.31
N ASP A 142 20.03 8.31 -18.54
CA ASP A 142 21.38 8.34 -19.13
C ASP A 142 22.38 9.16 -18.29
N LYS A 143 21.89 10.25 -17.69
CA LYS A 143 22.68 11.14 -16.83
C LYS A 143 22.66 10.76 -15.35
N PHE A 144 22.03 9.65 -14.98
CA PHE A 144 21.84 9.24 -13.58
C PHE A 144 21.24 10.34 -12.68
N ASN A 145 20.36 11.19 -13.24
CA ASN A 145 19.71 12.26 -12.50
C ASN A 145 18.37 11.75 -11.94
N TRP A 146 18.42 11.10 -10.78
CA TRP A 146 17.27 10.47 -10.11
C TRP A 146 16.18 11.47 -9.71
N ASN A 147 16.57 12.70 -9.36
CA ASN A 147 15.64 13.79 -9.11
C ASN A 147 14.79 14.13 -10.35
N ASN A 148 15.41 14.20 -11.52
CA ASN A 148 14.67 14.38 -12.78
C ASN A 148 13.87 13.12 -13.16
N VAL A 149 14.41 11.91 -12.93
CA VAL A 149 13.70 10.65 -13.21
C VAL A 149 12.37 10.63 -12.46
N THR A 150 12.40 10.84 -11.14
CA THR A 150 11.19 10.87 -10.31
C THR A 150 10.23 12.00 -10.70
N HIS A 151 10.74 13.22 -10.96
CA HIS A 151 9.93 14.34 -11.44
C HIS A 151 9.22 14.03 -12.76
N PHE A 152 9.93 13.48 -13.76
CA PHE A 152 9.32 13.22 -15.05
C PHE A 152 8.39 12.02 -15.02
N ILE A 153 8.66 10.98 -14.20
CA ILE A 153 7.72 9.88 -13.99
C ILE A 153 6.42 10.38 -13.33
N SER A 154 6.51 11.24 -12.32
CA SER A 154 5.33 11.80 -11.66
C SER A 154 4.45 12.59 -12.63
N ALA A 155 5.06 13.26 -13.61
CA ALA A 155 4.40 14.07 -14.64
C ALA A 155 3.83 13.29 -15.84
N ILE A 156 4.02 11.97 -15.94
CA ILE A 156 3.50 11.17 -17.07
C ILE A 156 1.97 11.21 -17.09
N ASN A 157 1.37 11.43 -18.27
CA ASN A 157 -0.06 11.23 -18.49
C ASN A 157 -0.39 9.74 -18.63
N ILE A 158 -1.59 9.34 -18.21
CA ILE A 158 -2.01 7.93 -18.26
C ILE A 158 -1.97 7.38 -19.69
N GLU A 159 -2.32 8.19 -20.69
CA GLU A 159 -2.31 7.80 -22.11
C GLU A 159 -0.90 7.58 -22.70
N ASP A 160 0.13 8.19 -22.10
CA ASP A 160 1.51 8.15 -22.60
C ASP A 160 2.32 6.99 -21.99
N ILE A 161 1.81 6.34 -20.94
CA ILE A 161 2.59 5.42 -20.11
C ILE A 161 3.10 4.20 -20.88
N ASP A 162 2.29 3.63 -21.77
CA ASP A 162 2.64 2.43 -22.55
C ASP A 162 3.80 2.71 -23.50
N ILE A 163 3.76 3.86 -24.18
CA ILE A 163 4.80 4.31 -25.10
C ILE A 163 6.10 4.56 -24.34
N ILE A 164 6.02 5.30 -23.22
CA ILE A 164 7.19 5.59 -22.38
C ILE A 164 7.79 4.31 -21.81
N PHE A 165 6.96 3.36 -21.39
CA PHE A 165 7.42 2.07 -20.87
C PHE A 165 8.15 1.25 -21.94
N SER A 166 7.56 1.15 -23.14
CA SER A 166 8.18 0.47 -24.29
C SER A 166 9.52 1.11 -24.67
N ASP A 167 9.57 2.45 -24.79
CA ASP A 167 10.81 3.18 -25.10
C ASP A 167 11.86 3.00 -23.99
N THR A 168 11.44 2.96 -22.73
CA THR A 168 12.34 2.72 -21.59
C THR A 168 12.94 1.32 -21.65
N MET A 169 12.13 0.28 -21.93
CA MET A 169 12.65 -1.08 -22.15
C MET A 169 13.64 -1.15 -23.31
N ALA A 170 13.31 -0.54 -24.45
CA ALA A 170 14.20 -0.49 -25.62
C ALA A 170 15.53 0.22 -25.29
N TYR A 171 15.45 1.34 -24.56
CA TYR A 171 16.63 2.07 -24.09
C TYR A 171 17.50 1.27 -23.12
N LEU A 172 16.89 0.58 -22.16
CA LEU A 172 17.62 -0.28 -21.22
C LEU A 172 18.33 -1.42 -21.96
N ASN A 173 17.66 -2.05 -22.93
CA ASN A 173 18.26 -3.07 -23.80
C ASN A 173 19.46 -2.52 -24.60
N ASP A 174 19.33 -1.32 -25.18
CA ASP A 174 20.44 -0.61 -25.86
C ASP A 174 21.65 -0.39 -24.91
N LYS A 175 21.39 -0.23 -23.61
CA LYS A 175 22.40 -0.08 -22.54
C LYS A 175 22.86 -1.41 -21.92
N LYS A 176 22.49 -2.55 -22.53
CA LYS A 176 22.80 -3.90 -22.05
C LYS A 176 22.22 -4.20 -20.65
N LYS A 177 21.06 -3.62 -20.36
CA LYS A 177 20.27 -3.80 -19.15
C LYS A 177 19.01 -4.58 -19.51
N TYR A 178 19.02 -5.88 -19.23
CA TYR A 178 18.09 -6.84 -19.84
C TYR A 178 16.95 -7.29 -18.92
N ILE A 179 16.83 -6.75 -17.71
CA ILE A 179 15.71 -7.13 -16.84
C ILE A 179 14.46 -6.47 -17.38
N THR A 180 13.44 -7.27 -17.68
CA THR A 180 12.16 -6.82 -18.24
C THR A 180 11.06 -6.99 -17.21
N LEU A 181 9.97 -6.24 -17.39
CA LEU A 181 8.77 -6.32 -16.58
C LEU A 181 7.55 -6.16 -17.50
N ASP A 182 6.46 -6.86 -17.19
CA ASP A 182 5.21 -6.71 -17.94
C ASP A 182 4.39 -5.57 -17.34
N LEU A 183 3.98 -4.62 -18.18
CA LEU A 183 3.11 -3.53 -17.76
C LEU A 183 1.66 -3.99 -17.56
N ASN A 184 1.27 -5.13 -18.14
CA ASN A 184 -0.09 -5.67 -18.10
C ASN A 184 -0.45 -6.39 -16.79
N ILE A 185 0.49 -6.47 -15.84
CA ILE A 185 0.21 -6.96 -14.48
C ILE A 185 -1.00 -6.22 -13.92
N ASN A 186 -1.88 -6.93 -13.20
CA ASN A 186 -3.07 -6.35 -12.58
C ASN A 186 -2.74 -5.50 -11.34
N TYR A 187 -2.02 -4.40 -11.58
CA TYR A 187 -1.69 -3.36 -10.62
C TYR A 187 -1.99 -1.99 -11.24
N THR A 188 -2.73 -1.17 -10.50
CA THR A 188 -3.27 0.11 -10.98
C THR A 188 -2.16 1.16 -11.20
N ASN A 189 -1.10 1.13 -10.40
CA ASN A 189 -0.03 2.13 -10.46
C ASN A 189 1.06 1.78 -11.47
N LYS A 190 0.80 2.02 -12.75
CA LYS A 190 1.74 1.79 -13.86
C LYS A 190 3.03 2.62 -13.77
N LYS A 191 2.98 3.80 -13.14
CA LYS A 191 4.17 4.63 -12.89
C LYS A 191 5.12 3.94 -11.91
N HIS A 192 4.58 3.27 -10.90
CA HIS A 192 5.37 2.48 -9.96
C HIS A 192 6.05 1.30 -10.67
N ILE A 193 5.34 0.57 -11.54
CA ILE A 193 5.92 -0.51 -12.38
C ILE A 193 7.10 0.01 -13.22
N LEU A 194 6.93 1.16 -13.89
CA LEU A 194 8.00 1.81 -14.67
C LEU A 194 9.21 2.17 -13.78
N LEU A 195 8.95 2.75 -12.61
CA LEU A 195 9.99 3.10 -11.65
C LEU A 195 10.77 1.85 -11.17
N SER A 196 10.06 0.76 -10.87
CA SER A 196 10.63 -0.52 -10.45
C SER A 196 11.50 -1.12 -11.55
N LEU A 197 11.02 -1.13 -12.81
CA LEU A 197 11.78 -1.58 -13.98
C LEU A 197 13.09 -0.80 -14.15
N ILE A 198 13.05 0.52 -14.03
CA ILE A 198 14.26 1.35 -14.10
C ILE A 198 15.19 0.95 -12.97
N THR A 199 14.69 0.97 -11.74
CA THR A 199 15.51 0.79 -10.53
C THR A 199 16.22 -0.57 -10.50
N ILE A 200 15.52 -1.67 -10.81
CA ILE A 200 16.12 -3.02 -10.81
C ILE A 200 17.25 -3.17 -11.84
N ASN A 201 17.20 -2.44 -12.95
CA ASN A 201 18.25 -2.48 -13.97
C ASN A 201 19.52 -1.71 -13.56
N PHE A 202 19.43 -0.83 -12.57
CA PHE A 202 20.57 -0.07 -12.06
C PHE A 202 21.11 -0.62 -10.73
N CYS A 203 20.25 -1.19 -9.90
CA CYS A 203 20.65 -1.91 -8.70
C CYS A 203 21.12 -3.33 -9.05
N LYS A 204 22.01 -3.89 -8.23
CA LYS A 204 22.46 -5.28 -8.39
C LYS A 204 22.09 -6.05 -7.14
N ASN A 205 21.30 -7.11 -7.31
CA ASN A 205 21.02 -8.04 -6.23
C ASN A 205 22.31 -8.79 -5.86
N ILE A 206 22.69 -8.70 -4.59
CA ILE A 206 23.85 -9.39 -4.00
C ILE A 206 23.42 -10.33 -2.86
N SER A 207 22.11 -10.55 -2.68
CA SER A 207 21.58 -11.43 -1.66
C SER A 207 21.92 -12.90 -1.93
N ASP A 208 22.08 -13.67 -0.86
CA ASP A 208 22.28 -15.10 -0.97
C ASP A 208 21.01 -15.75 -1.53
N LYS A 209 21.14 -16.55 -2.60
CA LYS A 209 20.03 -17.36 -3.11
C LYS A 209 19.70 -18.48 -2.10
N LYS A 210 18.88 -18.17 -1.11
CA LYS A 210 18.37 -19.15 -0.15
C LYS A 210 17.08 -19.76 -0.69
N SER A 211 17.03 -21.08 -0.67
CA SER A 211 15.78 -21.84 -0.75
C SER A 211 14.97 -21.53 0.51
N VAL A 212 13.95 -20.70 0.40
CA VAL A 212 13.05 -20.38 1.52
C VAL A 212 11.86 -21.33 1.45
N THR A 213 11.78 -22.27 2.40
CA THR A 213 10.56 -23.04 2.64
C THR A 213 9.55 -22.14 3.34
N CYS A 214 8.31 -22.11 2.84
CA CYS A 214 7.24 -21.24 3.34
C CYS A 214 6.25 -22.02 4.22
N ASP A 215 6.77 -22.86 5.10
CA ASP A 215 5.97 -23.61 6.06
C ASP A 215 5.71 -22.73 7.28
N PHE A 216 4.59 -22.02 7.22
CA PHE A 216 4.06 -21.26 8.35
C PHE A 216 2.77 -21.91 8.81
N ASP A 217 2.75 -22.29 10.08
CA ASP A 217 1.50 -22.39 10.83
C ASP A 217 1.03 -20.95 11.04
N ILE A 218 -0.08 -20.60 10.39
CA ILE A 218 -0.76 -19.32 10.64
C ILE A 218 -1.83 -19.60 11.67
N ASP A 219 -1.82 -18.88 12.79
CA ASP A 219 -2.95 -18.88 13.73
C ASP A 219 -4.03 -17.91 13.24
N TYR A 220 -4.66 -18.28 12.13
CA TYR A 220 -5.74 -17.49 11.55
C TYR A 220 -7.08 -18.19 11.75
N THR A 221 -7.92 -17.55 12.55
CA THR A 221 -9.32 -17.93 12.70
C THR A 221 -10.20 -16.99 11.85
N PRO A 222 -10.96 -17.51 10.88
CA PRO A 222 -11.95 -16.72 10.14
C PRO A 222 -12.97 -16.04 11.08
N PRO A 223 -13.59 -14.93 10.67
CA PRO A 223 -14.60 -14.28 11.49
C PRO A 223 -15.77 -15.22 11.79
N ASN A 224 -16.21 -15.22 13.05
CA ASN A 224 -17.37 -15.97 13.50
C ASN A 224 -18.63 -15.16 13.21
N TYR A 225 -19.41 -15.61 12.23
CA TYR A 225 -20.71 -15.03 11.87
C TYR A 225 -21.91 -15.74 12.52
N ASP A 226 -21.68 -16.83 13.27
CA ASP A 226 -22.73 -17.60 13.96
C ASP A 226 -23.13 -16.97 15.31
N VAL A 227 -22.88 -15.67 15.47
CA VAL A 227 -23.26 -14.88 16.64
C VAL A 227 -24.22 -13.79 16.21
N ILE A 228 -25.07 -13.35 17.15
CA ILE A 228 -25.96 -12.22 16.92
C ILE A 228 -25.14 -10.94 16.57
N PRO A 229 -25.65 -10.04 15.72
CA PRO A 229 -24.89 -8.92 15.15
C PRO A 229 -24.15 -8.05 16.19
N ARG A 230 -24.82 -7.67 17.28
CA ARG A 230 -24.24 -6.87 18.38
C ARG A 230 -23.09 -7.54 19.14
N LYS A 231 -22.86 -8.83 18.92
CA LYS A 231 -21.71 -9.58 19.47
C LYS A 231 -20.58 -9.78 18.46
N LEU A 232 -20.74 -9.39 17.19
CA LEU A 232 -19.72 -9.58 16.16
C LEU A 232 -18.43 -8.85 16.51
N LEU A 233 -18.51 -7.59 16.96
CA LEU A 233 -17.33 -6.82 17.34
C LEU A 233 -16.55 -7.51 18.47
N HIS A 234 -17.24 -7.89 19.55
CA HIS A 234 -16.62 -8.62 20.65
C HIS A 234 -15.88 -9.91 20.22
N HIS A 235 -16.42 -10.66 19.25
CA HIS A 235 -15.81 -11.93 18.82
C HIS A 235 -14.74 -11.77 17.74
N ASN A 236 -14.84 -10.74 16.89
CA ASN A 236 -14.05 -10.64 15.66
C ASN A 236 -13.07 -9.45 15.64
N ARG A 237 -13.29 -8.41 16.43
CA ARG A 237 -12.44 -7.21 16.50
C ARG A 237 -11.20 -7.47 17.37
N LYS A 238 -10.26 -8.28 16.87
CA LYS A 238 -9.05 -8.74 17.59
C LYS A 238 -7.75 -8.01 17.26
N ILE A 239 -7.78 -7.15 16.25
CA ILE A 239 -6.60 -6.44 15.76
C ILE A 239 -6.23 -5.30 16.70
N THR A 240 -4.97 -5.29 17.14
CA THR A 240 -4.31 -4.11 17.72
C THR A 240 -3.62 -3.36 16.60
N ILE A 241 -3.85 -2.05 16.49
CA ILE A 241 -3.21 -1.24 15.44
C ILE A 241 -1.75 -0.96 15.82
N HIS A 242 -0.83 -1.09 14.86
CA HIS A 242 0.60 -0.92 15.10
C HIS A 242 0.95 0.55 15.43
N ASN A 243 0.95 0.91 16.71
CA ASN A 243 0.97 2.31 17.13
C ASN A 243 2.35 2.99 17.20
N GLU A 244 3.45 2.23 17.11
CA GLU A 244 4.80 2.79 17.25
C GLU A 244 5.32 3.48 15.99
N LEU A 245 4.98 2.95 14.81
CA LEU A 245 5.58 3.37 13.53
C LEU A 245 4.57 3.97 12.56
N ILE A 246 3.29 3.59 12.63
CA ILE A 246 2.31 4.08 11.65
C ILE A 246 1.98 5.56 11.83
N GLY A 247 2.33 6.17 12.98
CA GLY A 247 2.18 7.61 13.20
C GLY A 247 2.99 8.49 12.23
N ALA A 248 3.93 7.89 11.49
CA ALA A 248 4.65 8.56 10.41
C ALA A 248 3.90 8.50 9.07
N PHE A 249 2.74 7.85 8.95
CA PHE A 249 1.95 7.81 7.72
C PHE A 249 0.90 8.93 7.69
N GLU A 250 0.46 9.32 6.49
CA GLU A 250 -0.66 10.26 6.34
C GLU A 250 -1.98 9.55 6.65
N LEU A 251 -2.38 9.58 7.92
CA LEU A 251 -3.58 8.93 8.43
C LEU A 251 -4.73 9.91 8.65
N TYR A 252 -5.96 9.46 8.40
CA TYR A 252 -7.21 10.17 8.69
C TYR A 252 -7.28 10.59 10.15
N ARG A 253 -6.77 9.76 11.08
CA ARG A 253 -6.73 10.07 12.51
C ARG A 253 -5.98 11.37 12.82
N HIS A 254 -5.00 11.78 12.01
CA HIS A 254 -4.31 13.06 12.25
C HIS A 254 -5.19 14.29 12.02
N THR A 255 -6.35 14.13 11.39
CA THR A 255 -7.30 15.22 11.12
C THR A 255 -8.31 15.45 12.24
N ILE A 256 -8.35 14.56 13.24
CA ILE A 256 -9.34 14.55 14.32
C ILE A 256 -8.69 14.19 15.66
N THR A 257 -9.33 14.55 16.76
CA THR A 257 -8.91 14.13 18.10
C THR A 257 -9.30 12.67 18.37
N ARG A 258 -8.62 12.03 19.34
CA ARG A 258 -8.99 10.68 19.79
C ARG A 258 -10.46 10.61 20.22
N LYS A 259 -10.93 11.63 20.95
CA LYS A 259 -12.33 11.69 21.41
C LYS A 259 -13.29 11.71 20.22
N GLU A 260 -13.03 12.57 19.23
CA GLU A 260 -13.87 12.63 18.03
C GLU A 260 -13.87 11.31 17.25
N LEU A 261 -12.72 10.61 17.17
CA LEU A 261 -12.67 9.30 16.53
C LEU A 261 -13.57 8.27 17.25
N VAL A 262 -13.55 8.26 18.58
CA VAL A 262 -14.40 7.39 19.39
C VAL A 262 -15.88 7.77 19.23
N ASP A 263 -16.21 9.07 19.29
CA ASP A 263 -17.59 9.54 19.09
C ASP A 263 -18.11 9.16 17.70
N LEU A 264 -17.27 9.25 16.67
CA LEU A 264 -17.59 8.83 15.31
C LEU A 264 -17.83 7.32 15.21
N LEU A 265 -17.06 6.50 15.93
CA LEU A 265 -17.26 5.06 15.99
C LEU A 265 -18.59 4.71 16.69
N TRP A 266 -18.89 5.36 17.80
CA TRP A 266 -20.10 5.07 18.56
C TRP A 266 -21.37 5.52 17.85
N TYR A 267 -21.35 6.73 17.28
CA TYR A 267 -22.59 7.37 16.84
C TYR A 267 -22.70 7.56 15.33
N ASN A 268 -21.63 7.33 14.56
CA ASN A 268 -21.62 7.58 13.11
C ASN A 268 -20.94 6.46 12.30
N TRP A 269 -20.83 5.26 12.85
CA TRP A 269 -20.13 4.17 12.17
C TRP A 269 -20.79 3.82 10.84
N GLU A 270 -22.13 3.86 10.74
CA GLU A 270 -22.85 3.55 9.50
C GLU A 270 -22.44 4.49 8.37
N TYR A 271 -22.31 5.78 8.71
CA TYR A 271 -21.88 6.79 7.75
C TYR A 271 -20.41 6.61 7.35
N LEU A 272 -19.55 6.22 8.30
CA LEU A 272 -18.13 6.03 8.02
C LEU A 272 -17.80 4.73 7.28
N CYS A 273 -18.69 3.73 7.33
CA CYS A 273 -18.56 2.49 6.58
C CYS A 273 -19.41 2.46 5.29
N LYS A 274 -20.16 3.52 4.95
CA LYS A 274 -21.05 3.55 3.76
C LYS A 274 -20.35 3.23 2.43
N ASP A 275 -19.07 3.55 2.33
CA ASP A 275 -18.23 3.30 1.14
C ASP A 275 -17.46 1.97 1.20
N CYS A 276 -17.49 1.26 2.33
CA CYS A 276 -16.94 -0.07 2.47
C CYS A 276 -17.81 -1.06 1.68
N PRO A 277 -17.26 -1.85 0.74
CA PRO A 277 -18.08 -2.63 -0.19
C PRO A 277 -19.07 -3.59 0.48
N ILE A 278 -18.67 -4.28 1.56
CA ILE A 278 -19.59 -5.15 2.28
C ILE A 278 -20.74 -4.39 2.96
N TRP A 279 -20.47 -3.23 3.55
CA TRP A 279 -21.49 -2.39 4.17
C TRP A 279 -22.37 -1.72 3.13
N LYS A 280 -21.79 -1.28 2.01
CA LYS A 280 -22.52 -0.72 0.88
C LYS A 280 -23.54 -1.70 0.32
N GLU A 281 -23.18 -2.97 0.17
CA GLU A 281 -24.13 -4.02 -0.23
C GLU A 281 -25.27 -4.18 0.79
N ARG A 282 -24.94 -4.22 2.09
CA ARG A 282 -25.94 -4.31 3.17
C ARG A 282 -26.89 -3.11 3.16
N PHE A 283 -26.38 -1.89 3.04
CA PHE A 283 -27.21 -0.69 2.94
C PHE A 283 -28.07 -0.67 1.68
N TYR A 284 -27.54 -1.16 0.56
CA TYR A 284 -28.26 -1.24 -0.71
C TYR A 284 -29.45 -2.21 -0.64
N GLU A 285 -29.30 -3.37 0.00
CA GLU A 285 -30.38 -4.35 0.20
C GLU A 285 -31.62 -3.73 0.89
N TYR A 286 -31.41 -2.73 1.74
CA TYR A 286 -32.44 -2.06 2.53
C TYR A 286 -32.81 -0.67 2.00
N ASN A 287 -32.37 -0.31 0.78
CA ASN A 287 -32.60 0.98 0.13
C ASN A 287 -32.19 2.19 1.00
N VAL A 288 -31.13 2.03 1.79
CA VAL A 288 -30.64 3.09 2.68
C VAL A 288 -29.99 4.20 1.87
N THR A 289 -30.37 5.45 2.17
CA THR A 289 -29.66 6.65 1.71
C THR A 289 -29.02 7.34 2.91
N PHE A 290 -28.16 8.35 2.70
CA PHE A 290 -27.46 9.01 3.80
C PHE A 290 -27.70 10.52 3.78
N ASP A 291 -27.95 11.07 4.97
CA ASP A 291 -27.90 12.51 5.22
C ASP A 291 -26.45 12.91 5.44
N ASP A 292 -25.83 13.60 4.48
CA ASP A 292 -24.42 14.03 4.59
C ASP A 292 -24.22 15.14 5.64
N GLU A 293 -25.27 15.91 5.99
CA GLU A 293 -25.19 16.93 7.04
C GLU A 293 -25.25 16.29 8.43
N LYS A 294 -26.20 15.37 8.63
CA LYS A 294 -26.39 14.69 9.93
C LYS A 294 -25.49 13.47 10.11
N LYS A 295 -24.87 12.98 9.03
CA LYS A 295 -24.07 11.74 8.98
C LYS A 295 -24.83 10.54 9.51
N LYS A 296 -26.07 10.35 9.02
CA LYS A 296 -26.96 9.27 9.45
C LYS A 296 -27.63 8.56 8.26
N PRO A 297 -27.92 7.26 8.40
CA PRO A 297 -28.73 6.55 7.41
C PRO A 297 -30.17 7.05 7.44
N ILE A 298 -30.81 7.07 6.27
CA ILE A 298 -32.22 7.38 6.05
C ILE A 298 -32.86 6.12 5.45
N PHE A 299 -33.86 5.60 6.16
CA PHE A 299 -34.69 4.47 5.72
C PHE A 299 -36.01 4.98 5.14
N ILE A 300 -36.59 4.20 4.23
CA ILE A 300 -37.86 4.56 3.58
C ILE A 300 -39.05 4.44 4.54
N ASN A 301 -38.99 3.48 5.46
CA ASN A 301 -40.00 3.22 6.48
C ASN A 301 -39.37 2.53 7.70
N ASP A 302 -40.15 2.43 8.78
CA ASP A 302 -39.70 1.83 10.04
C ASP A 302 -39.50 0.31 9.89
N ASP A 303 -40.27 -0.37 9.04
CA ASP A 303 -40.10 -1.81 8.78
C ASP A 303 -38.68 -2.15 8.28
N LEU A 304 -38.17 -1.43 7.26
CA LEU A 304 -36.83 -1.65 6.74
C LEU A 304 -35.73 -1.22 7.71
N LEU A 305 -36.01 -0.23 8.56
CA LEU A 305 -35.11 0.18 9.63
C LEU A 305 -34.95 -0.94 10.65
N GLU A 306 -36.07 -1.46 11.15
CA GLU A 306 -36.10 -2.53 12.14
C GLU A 306 -35.43 -3.80 11.58
N ASP A 307 -35.79 -4.23 10.38
CA ASP A 307 -35.21 -5.40 9.73
C ASP A 307 -33.69 -5.27 9.51
N PHE A 308 -33.20 -4.07 9.17
CA PHE A 308 -31.76 -3.81 8.99
C PHE A 308 -31.01 -3.96 10.31
N TYR A 309 -31.50 -3.31 11.37
CA TYR A 309 -30.83 -3.33 12.67
C TYR A 309 -30.98 -4.70 13.36
N GLU A 310 -32.06 -5.44 13.13
CA GLU A 310 -32.15 -6.84 13.58
C GLU A 310 -31.03 -7.71 12.97
N LYS A 311 -30.72 -7.49 11.68
CA LYS A 311 -29.75 -8.30 10.93
C LYS A 311 -28.30 -7.82 11.04
N TYR A 312 -28.05 -6.52 11.24
CA TYR A 312 -26.70 -5.95 11.10
C TYR A 312 -26.26 -4.99 12.22
N ASN A 313 -27.07 -4.72 13.24
CA ASN A 313 -26.70 -3.77 14.28
C ASN A 313 -25.46 -4.22 15.08
N LEU A 314 -24.40 -3.41 15.05
CA LEU A 314 -23.15 -3.72 15.74
C LEU A 314 -23.07 -3.19 17.18
N GLU A 315 -23.86 -2.18 17.55
CA GLU A 315 -23.86 -1.51 18.87
C GLU A 315 -22.43 -1.22 19.39
N PRO A 316 -21.61 -0.41 18.67
CA PRO A 316 -20.22 -0.15 19.06
C PRO A 316 -20.09 0.63 20.38
N ASP A 317 -21.10 1.39 20.77
CA ASP A 317 -21.22 2.15 22.02
C ASP A 317 -21.48 1.26 23.25
N GLU A 318 -22.03 0.07 23.04
CA GLU A 318 -22.27 -0.93 24.09
C GLU A 318 -21.07 -1.89 24.28
N GLN A 319 -20.00 -1.73 23.49
CA GLN A 319 -18.81 -2.59 23.58
C GLN A 319 -17.88 -2.15 24.72
N GLY A 320 -17.21 -3.14 25.34
CA GLY A 320 -16.18 -2.90 26.34
C GLY A 320 -14.95 -2.21 25.77
N SER A 321 -14.18 -1.56 26.65
CA SER A 321 -12.94 -0.86 26.28
C SER A 321 -11.90 -1.82 25.68
N ASP A 322 -11.91 -3.10 26.07
CA ASP A 322 -11.08 -4.17 25.51
C ASP A 322 -11.29 -4.40 24.01
N VAL A 323 -12.49 -4.11 23.49
CA VAL A 323 -12.83 -4.23 22.06
C VAL A 323 -12.43 -2.98 21.28
N ILE A 324 -12.55 -1.80 21.90
CA ILE A 324 -12.38 -0.51 21.23
C ILE A 324 -10.93 -0.02 21.30
N ASP A 325 -10.30 -0.08 22.47
CA ASP A 325 -8.98 0.51 22.73
C ASP A 325 -7.84 -0.02 21.86
N PRO A 326 -7.72 -1.33 21.54
CA PRO A 326 -6.61 -1.84 20.71
C PRO A 326 -6.51 -1.16 19.35
N SER A 327 -7.63 -0.70 18.83
CA SER A 327 -7.74 0.02 17.57
C SER A 327 -7.71 1.54 17.72
N HIS A 328 -7.89 2.08 18.93
CA HIS A 328 -7.93 3.51 19.22
C HIS A 328 -6.75 3.99 20.06
N ILE A 329 -5.76 3.13 20.27
CA ILE A 329 -4.51 3.41 20.97
C ILE A 329 -3.81 4.67 20.44
N GLU A 330 -3.16 5.41 21.33
CA GLU A 330 -2.40 6.60 20.92
C GLU A 330 -1.22 6.20 20.02
N LEU A 331 -1.09 6.92 18.91
CA LEU A 331 0.03 6.77 17.99
C LEU A 331 1.23 7.54 18.52
N THR A 332 2.42 6.95 18.38
CA THR A 332 3.66 7.65 18.66
C THR A 332 3.83 8.83 17.69
N ASP A 333 4.20 10.01 18.19
CA ASP A 333 4.55 11.15 17.34
C ASP A 333 5.95 10.90 16.73
N ILE A 334 5.95 10.16 15.62
CA ILE A 334 7.14 9.81 14.85
C ILE A 334 7.09 10.55 13.51
N THR A 335 8.20 11.18 13.12
CA THR A 335 8.28 11.86 11.82
C THR A 335 8.59 10.88 10.69
N SER A 336 8.24 11.26 9.45
CA SER A 336 8.65 10.54 8.24
C SER A 336 10.16 10.27 8.22
N LYS A 337 10.98 11.24 8.63
CA LYS A 337 12.44 11.10 8.71
C LYS A 337 12.85 10.00 9.68
N ASN A 338 12.27 9.99 10.89
CA ASN A 338 12.54 8.95 11.88
C ASN A 338 12.18 7.55 11.36
N LEU A 339 11.04 7.41 10.67
CA LEU A 339 10.65 6.14 10.07
C LEU A 339 11.61 5.72 8.95
N LEU A 340 11.99 6.63 8.06
CA LEU A 340 12.96 6.36 6.99
C LEU A 340 14.29 5.88 7.56
N THR A 341 14.82 6.54 8.59
CA THR A 341 16.04 6.11 9.27
C THR A 341 15.90 4.72 9.88
N LYS A 342 14.78 4.40 10.55
CA LYS A 342 14.52 3.05 11.07
C LYS A 342 14.44 1.99 9.97
N ILE A 343 13.79 2.29 8.84
CA ILE A 343 13.72 1.40 7.67
C ILE A 343 15.14 1.19 7.11
N LEU A 344 15.92 2.25 6.96
CA LEU A 344 17.31 2.20 6.48
C LEU A 344 18.21 1.37 7.40
N GLU A 345 18.08 1.52 8.72
CA GLU A 345 18.86 0.75 9.70
C GLU A 345 18.47 -0.73 9.70
N LYS A 346 17.17 -1.03 9.71
CA LYS A 346 16.65 -2.41 9.73
C LYS A 346 16.95 -3.14 8.42
N LEU A 347 16.82 -2.44 7.30
CA LEU A 347 16.95 -2.99 5.96
C LEU A 347 18.29 -2.63 5.31
N HIS A 348 19.28 -2.18 6.10
CA HIS A 348 20.56 -1.70 5.58
C HIS A 348 21.18 -2.76 4.67
N SER A 349 21.62 -2.29 3.51
CA SER A 349 21.73 -3.01 2.24
C SER A 349 22.80 -4.11 2.19
N THR A 350 22.62 -5.21 2.92
CA THR A 350 23.39 -6.44 2.69
C THR A 350 22.95 -7.17 1.42
N SER A 351 21.76 -6.87 0.92
CA SER A 351 21.11 -7.64 -0.17
C SER A 351 21.17 -6.97 -1.53
N VAL A 352 21.48 -5.66 -1.62
CA VAL A 352 21.49 -4.92 -2.89
C VAL A 352 22.65 -3.93 -2.94
N GLU A 353 23.44 -3.99 -4.02
CA GLU A 353 24.42 -2.97 -4.40
C GLU A 353 23.71 -1.85 -5.17
N ILE A 354 23.83 -0.62 -4.67
CA ILE A 354 23.15 0.57 -5.19
C ILE A 354 24.19 1.50 -5.83
N PRO A 355 23.93 2.09 -7.02
CA PRO A 355 24.86 3.05 -7.62
C PRO A 355 25.10 4.29 -6.73
N ASN A 356 26.35 4.77 -6.67
CA ASN A 356 26.72 5.94 -5.85
C ASN A 356 25.84 7.17 -6.11
N SER A 357 25.50 7.46 -7.37
CA SER A 357 24.61 8.58 -7.71
C SER A 357 23.21 8.46 -7.10
N MET A 358 22.72 7.24 -6.92
CA MET A 358 21.45 6.98 -6.25
C MET A 358 21.63 7.10 -4.74
N ILE A 359 22.72 6.60 -4.16
CA ILE A 359 23.03 6.78 -2.73
C ILE A 359 23.08 8.27 -2.36
N GLU A 360 23.77 9.09 -3.16
CA GLU A 360 23.84 10.54 -2.96
C GLU A 360 22.46 11.19 -3.01
N PHE A 361 21.64 10.83 -4.00
CA PHE A 361 20.26 11.31 -4.11
C PHE A 361 19.40 10.91 -2.90
N LEU A 362 19.51 9.65 -2.46
CA LEU A 362 18.73 9.12 -1.34
C LEU A 362 19.14 9.78 -0.01
N SER A 363 20.44 10.00 0.20
CA SER A 363 20.96 10.71 1.37
C SER A 363 20.51 12.18 1.39
N ASP A 364 20.50 12.84 0.23
CA ASP A 364 19.98 14.21 0.09
C ASP A 364 18.47 14.26 0.40
N PHE A 365 17.71 13.28 -0.11
CA PHE A 365 16.28 13.15 0.17
C PHE A 365 16.00 12.92 1.66
N GLU A 366 16.68 11.98 2.32
CA GLU A 366 16.54 11.73 3.76
C GLU A 366 16.85 12.99 4.58
N THR A 367 17.89 13.74 4.20
CA THR A 367 18.32 14.95 4.91
C THR A 367 17.33 16.11 4.74
N LYS A 368 16.79 16.28 3.54
CA LYS A 368 15.88 17.39 3.18
C LYS A 368 14.40 17.07 3.39
N ASN A 369 14.03 15.84 3.75
CA ASN A 369 12.65 15.51 3.99
C ASN A 369 12.15 16.22 5.26
N ILE A 370 11.33 17.25 5.06
CA ILE A 370 10.70 18.05 6.13
C ILE A 370 9.24 17.60 6.35
N ASN A 371 8.72 16.67 5.53
CA ASN A 371 7.33 16.26 5.64
C ASN A 371 7.10 15.54 6.97
N LYS A 372 5.97 15.84 7.60
CA LYS A 372 5.61 15.16 8.84
C LYS A 372 5.34 13.67 8.57
N PHE A 373 4.72 13.35 7.43
CA PHE A 373 4.23 12.01 7.10
C PHE A 373 4.78 11.45 5.77
N ILE A 374 4.82 10.12 5.64
CA ILE A 374 4.98 9.34 4.41
C ILE A 374 3.60 8.86 3.89
N ILE A 375 3.54 8.43 2.62
CA ILE A 375 2.28 8.05 1.94
C ILE A 375 2.36 6.65 1.34
#